data_AF-A0A4V2EYC6-F1
#
_entry.id   AF-A0A4V2EYC6-F1
#
_cell.length_a   1.000
_cell.length_b   1.000
_cell.length_c   1.000
_cell.angle_alpha   90.00
_cell.angle_beta   90.00
_cell.angle_gamma   90.00
#
_symmetry.space_group_name_H-M   'P 1'
#
loop_
_entity.id
_entity.type
_entity.pdbx_description
1 polymer ?
#
loop_
_entity_poly.entity_id
_entity_poly.type
_entity_poly.pdbx_seq_one_letter_code
_entity_poly.pdbx_strand_id
1 'polypeptide(L)'
;MVSTHSATSSFDALPMLGRGKHRNPKKGACFMELASFLAGERWSDHPQCTHPLLAMLARAVNDLTSDGARPRLAPLIPSVIGLTSGDPRWDVRIALRAARTALPVAPADRQQTLAVAIIGCERMLDVLDDRPEGTLEPESVEALDQAPRTAEWARKFCAGSHMRTKRFVRDATPSVVSTAVQGISEAFAPDVDARLRTLLAETIAEVRVWAGRTDEDTAPLVRDAWDPVVKAVPAH
;
A
#
# COMPACT_ATOMS: atom_id res chain seq x y z
N MET A 1 -18.61 41.94 19.88
CA MET A 1 -17.53 41.22 19.16
C MET A 1 -17.65 39.75 19.53
N VAL A 2 -18.25 38.94 18.66
CA VAL A 2 -18.29 37.50 18.83
C VAL A 2 -16.96 36.98 18.29
N SER A 3 -16.07 36.58 19.19
CA SER A 3 -14.82 35.89 18.82
C SER A 3 -15.18 34.54 18.22
N THR A 4 -15.05 34.43 16.90
CA THR A 4 -15.06 33.15 16.19
C THR A 4 -13.81 32.37 16.58
N HIS A 5 -13.96 31.45 17.53
CA HIS A 5 -13.00 30.35 17.68
C HIS A 5 -13.09 29.51 16.40
N SER A 6 -12.16 29.75 15.47
CA SER A 6 -11.95 28.86 14.34
C SER A 6 -11.51 27.53 14.92
N ALA A 7 -12.38 26.52 14.82
CA ALA A 7 -12.01 25.14 15.11
C ALA A 7 -10.79 24.81 14.26
N THR A 8 -9.64 24.62 14.90
CA THR A 8 -8.42 24.14 14.26
C THR A 8 -8.80 22.83 13.61
N SER A 9 -8.77 22.77 12.28
CA SER A 9 -9.19 21.55 11.61
C SER A 9 -8.20 20.46 12.04
N SER A 10 -8.67 19.23 12.27
CA SER A 10 -7.82 18.09 12.65
C SER A 10 -6.62 17.88 11.71
N PHE A 11 -6.62 18.51 10.53
CA PHE A 11 -5.55 18.51 9.53
C PHE A 11 -4.40 19.46 9.86
N ASP A 12 -4.63 20.58 10.55
CA ASP A 12 -3.61 21.58 10.89
C ASP A 12 -2.56 21.04 11.90
N ALA A 13 -2.86 19.88 12.50
CA ALA A 13 -1.98 19.17 13.43
C ALA A 13 -1.23 17.98 12.80
N LEU A 14 -1.41 17.72 11.50
CA LEU A 14 -0.77 16.60 10.78
C LEU A 14 0.40 17.10 9.92
N PRO A 15 1.45 16.28 9.73
CA PRO A 15 2.53 16.64 8.81
C PRO A 15 2.00 16.71 7.38
N MET A 16 2.33 17.80 6.70
CA MET A 16 2.06 17.94 5.28
C MET A 16 3.03 17.09 4.47
N LEU A 17 2.57 15.91 4.08
CA LEU A 17 3.35 14.99 3.26
C LEU A 17 3.49 15.52 1.82
N GLY A 18 4.67 15.30 1.25
CA GLY A 18 5.00 15.62 -0.13
C GLY A 18 5.00 14.39 -1.03
N ARG A 19 4.82 14.61 -2.33
CA ARG A 19 4.99 13.58 -3.37
C ARG A 19 6.48 13.36 -3.66
N GLY A 20 6.85 12.10 -3.86
CA GLY A 20 8.19 11.71 -4.27
C GLY A 20 9.24 11.86 -3.17
N LYS A 21 10.51 11.79 -3.58
CA LYS A 21 11.66 11.78 -2.67
C LYS A 21 12.16 13.20 -2.36
N HIS A 22 12.48 13.42 -1.09
CA HIS A 22 13.06 14.65 -0.57
C HIS A 22 14.50 14.43 -0.10
N ARG A 23 15.36 15.43 -0.30
CA ARG A 23 16.79 15.32 0.08
C ARG A 23 17.01 15.36 1.59
N ASN A 24 16.11 16.00 2.34
CA ASN A 24 16.18 16.17 3.79
C ASN A 24 14.83 16.71 4.34
N PRO A 25 14.60 16.64 5.66
CA PRO A 25 13.33 17.07 6.29
C PRO A 25 12.92 18.52 6.03
N LYS A 26 13.87 19.42 5.73
CA LYS A 26 13.58 20.84 5.47
C LYS A 26 12.96 21.06 4.09
N LYS A 27 12.89 20.03 3.24
CA LYS A 27 12.32 20.07 1.90
C LYS A 27 10.97 19.38 1.78
N GLY A 28 10.44 18.85 2.88
CA GLY A 28 9.28 17.96 2.85
C GLY A 28 9.62 16.57 3.38
N ALA A 29 8.59 15.75 3.48
CA ALA A 29 8.68 14.33 3.77
C ALA A 29 7.60 13.58 2.97
N CYS A 30 7.94 12.47 2.32
CA CYS A 30 6.93 11.47 1.98
C CYS A 30 6.65 10.57 3.20
N PHE A 31 5.66 9.70 3.07
CA PHE A 31 5.31 8.70 4.09
C PHE A 31 6.53 7.94 4.63
N MET A 32 7.35 7.35 3.75
CA MET A 32 8.45 6.47 4.16
C MET A 32 9.67 7.22 4.69
N GLU A 33 9.89 8.47 4.26
CA GLU A 33 10.94 9.31 4.84
C GLU A 33 10.64 9.65 6.29
N LEU A 34 9.39 10.03 6.59
CA LEU A 34 8.97 10.25 7.97
C LEU A 34 9.01 8.96 8.79
N ALA A 35 8.63 7.81 8.21
CA ALA A 35 8.80 6.51 8.86
C ALA A 35 10.28 6.22 9.20
N SER A 36 11.21 6.47 8.27
CA SER A 36 12.65 6.29 8.48
C SER A 36 13.16 7.13 9.64
N PHE A 37 12.74 8.40 9.69
CA PHE A 37 13.11 9.34 10.73
C PHE A 37 12.57 8.94 12.09
N LEU A 38 11.29 8.56 12.18
CA LEU A 38 10.67 8.09 13.42
C LEU A 38 11.28 6.79 13.93
N ALA A 39 11.78 5.94 13.03
CA ALA A 39 12.52 4.73 13.38
C ALA A 39 13.99 4.99 13.82
N GLY A 40 14.45 6.25 13.79
CA GLY A 40 15.84 6.60 14.09
C GLY A 40 16.84 6.24 12.97
N GLU A 41 16.36 5.92 11.77
CA GLU A 41 17.20 5.61 10.62
C GLU A 41 17.69 6.88 9.90
N ARG A 42 18.63 6.68 8.97
CA ARG A 42 19.00 7.73 8.03
C ARG A 42 17.80 8.08 7.15
N TRP A 43 17.56 9.38 6.96
CA TRP A 43 16.54 9.91 6.05
C TRP A 43 16.56 9.21 4.68
N SER A 44 15.51 8.44 4.40
CA SER A 44 15.38 7.64 3.19
C SER A 44 13.91 7.32 2.90
N ASP A 45 13.51 7.35 1.64
CA ASP A 45 12.23 6.82 1.19
C ASP A 45 12.27 5.28 1.02
N HIS A 46 13.45 4.68 1.20
CA HIS A 46 13.69 3.24 1.23
C HIS A 46 14.30 2.83 2.58
N PRO A 47 13.54 2.90 3.69
CA PRO A 47 14.06 2.53 5.00
C PRO A 47 14.21 1.02 5.17
N GLN A 48 15.00 0.62 6.17
CA GLN A 48 15.16 -0.78 6.59
C GLN A 48 14.07 -1.20 7.59
N CYS A 49 13.43 -0.24 8.27
CA CYS A 49 12.43 -0.49 9.31
C CYS A 49 11.10 -1.03 8.78
N THR A 50 10.91 -1.11 7.46
CA THR A 50 9.67 -1.60 6.83
C THR A 50 10.00 -2.53 5.67
N HIS A 51 9.18 -3.57 5.51
CA HIS A 51 9.28 -4.54 4.43
C HIS A 51 9.32 -3.85 3.05
N PRO A 52 10.25 -4.19 2.15
CA PRO A 52 10.47 -3.44 0.92
C PRO A 52 9.23 -3.25 0.05
N LEU A 53 8.39 -4.28 -0.10
CA LEU A 53 7.16 -4.19 -0.88
C LEU A 53 6.08 -3.35 -0.20
N LEU A 54 5.99 -3.38 1.13
CA LEU A 54 5.07 -2.52 1.89
C LEU A 54 5.50 -1.05 1.80
N ALA A 55 6.81 -0.78 1.92
CA ALA A 55 7.36 0.56 1.73
C ALA A 55 7.13 1.08 0.30
N MET A 56 7.19 0.20 -0.70
CA MET A 56 6.85 0.56 -2.08
C MET A 56 5.35 0.87 -2.24
N LEU A 57 4.45 0.05 -1.66
CA LEU A 57 3.01 0.33 -1.65
C LEU A 57 2.73 1.69 -1.00
N ALA A 58 3.30 1.96 0.18
CA ALA A 58 3.10 3.20 0.92
C ALA A 58 3.55 4.44 0.12
N ARG A 59 4.70 4.36 -0.58
CA ARG A 59 5.15 5.42 -1.49
C ARG A 59 4.23 5.62 -2.67
N ALA A 60 3.80 4.53 -3.33
CA ALA A 60 2.88 4.63 -4.47
C ALA A 60 1.55 5.27 -4.05
N VAL A 61 0.99 4.86 -2.91
CA VAL A 61 -0.22 5.46 -2.34
C VAL A 61 0.01 6.93 -1.99
N ASN A 62 1.10 7.28 -1.32
CA ASN A 62 1.46 8.66 -1.00
C ASN A 62 1.49 9.55 -2.26
N ASP A 63 2.11 9.05 -3.32
CA ASP A 63 2.35 9.81 -4.54
C ASP A 63 1.12 9.97 -5.43
N LEU A 64 0.17 9.04 -5.34
CA LEU A 64 -1.10 9.05 -6.09
C LEU A 64 -2.29 9.58 -5.27
N THR A 65 -2.11 9.86 -3.98
CA THR A 65 -3.10 10.57 -3.16
C THR A 65 -3.02 12.08 -3.45
N SER A 66 -4.18 12.72 -3.61
CA SER A 66 -4.28 14.16 -3.84
C SER A 66 -3.64 14.98 -2.71
N ASP A 67 -3.16 16.19 -3.01
CA ASP A 67 -2.51 17.04 -2.00
C ASP A 67 -3.40 17.32 -0.79
N GLY A 68 -4.71 17.54 -1.02
CA GLY A 68 -5.67 17.79 0.06
C GLY A 68 -5.95 16.57 0.95
N ALA A 69 -5.88 15.36 0.40
CA ALA A 69 -6.12 14.14 1.16
C ALA A 69 -4.86 13.53 1.79
N ARG A 70 -3.66 13.83 1.26
CA ARG A 70 -2.40 13.21 1.68
C ARG A 70 -2.09 13.31 3.17
N PRO A 71 -2.40 14.41 3.89
CA PRO A 71 -2.18 14.47 5.34
C PRO A 71 -2.91 13.35 6.11
N ARG A 72 -4.02 12.82 5.58
CA ARG A 72 -4.78 11.71 6.21
C ARG A 72 -4.02 10.39 6.24
N LEU A 73 -2.91 10.27 5.50
CA LEU A 73 -2.02 9.11 5.54
C LEU A 73 -1.08 9.16 6.74
N ALA A 74 -0.74 10.35 7.25
CA ALA A 74 0.25 10.54 8.30
C ALA A 74 -0.01 9.71 9.57
N PRO A 75 -1.25 9.58 10.08
CA PRO A 75 -1.52 8.74 11.25
C PRO A 75 -1.14 7.26 11.09
N LEU A 76 -1.00 6.76 9.84
CA LEU A 76 -0.61 5.37 9.58
C LEU A 76 0.92 5.16 9.66
N ILE A 77 1.73 6.22 9.66
CA ILE A 77 3.19 6.13 9.53
C ILE A 77 3.85 5.31 10.67
N PRO A 78 3.52 5.52 11.95
CA PRO A 78 4.14 4.72 13.02
C PRO A 78 3.84 3.21 12.89
N SER A 79 2.70 2.85 12.29
CA SER A 79 2.23 1.46 12.24
C SER A 79 3.02 0.55 11.30
N VAL A 80 3.86 1.11 10.41
CA VAL A 80 4.74 0.34 9.50
C VAL A 80 6.14 0.08 10.06
N ILE A 81 6.50 0.71 11.17
CA ILE A 81 7.84 0.63 11.76
C ILE A 81 8.02 -0.73 12.42
N GLY A 82 9.12 -1.40 12.10
CA GLY A 82 9.44 -2.74 12.59
C GLY A 82 8.70 -3.86 11.87
N LEU A 83 7.93 -3.58 10.81
CA LEU A 83 7.29 -4.59 9.97
C LEU A 83 8.26 -5.08 8.92
N THR A 84 9.14 -6.01 9.28
CA THR A 84 10.14 -6.60 8.39
C THR A 84 10.04 -8.11 8.37
N SER A 85 10.34 -8.72 7.22
CA SER A 85 10.36 -10.18 7.06
C SER A 85 11.22 -10.55 5.85
N GLY A 86 11.82 -11.74 5.90
CA GLY A 86 12.44 -12.39 4.74
C GLY A 86 11.57 -13.50 4.13
N ASP A 87 10.38 -13.72 4.67
CA ASP A 87 9.45 -14.74 4.15
C ASP A 87 8.81 -14.25 2.84
N PRO A 88 9.01 -14.94 1.70
CA PRO A 88 8.42 -14.56 0.42
C PRO A 88 6.89 -14.53 0.42
N ARG A 89 6.22 -15.14 1.40
CA ARG A 89 4.76 -15.05 1.55
C ARG A 89 4.29 -13.62 1.74
N TRP A 90 5.08 -12.76 2.39
CA TRP A 90 4.72 -11.37 2.60
C TRP A 90 4.60 -10.62 1.28
N ASP A 91 5.56 -10.80 0.37
CA ASP A 91 5.52 -10.20 -0.97
C ASP A 91 4.25 -10.61 -1.73
N VAL A 92 3.95 -11.91 -1.71
CA VAL A 92 2.82 -12.48 -2.45
C VAL A 92 1.49 -12.03 -1.86
N ARG A 93 1.34 -12.04 -0.52
CA ARG A 93 0.10 -11.63 0.15
C ARG A 93 -0.15 -10.11 0.02
N ILE A 94 0.88 -9.27 0.14
CA ILE A 94 0.76 -7.82 -0.11
C ILE A 94 0.31 -7.55 -1.56
N ALA A 95 0.93 -8.21 -2.54
CA ALA A 95 0.56 -8.06 -3.95
C ALA A 95 -0.88 -8.55 -4.22
N LEU A 96 -1.27 -9.67 -3.61
CA LEU A 96 -2.61 -10.23 -3.73
C LEU A 96 -3.67 -9.31 -3.13
N ARG A 97 -3.43 -8.75 -1.93
CA ARG A 97 -4.30 -7.74 -1.30
C ARG A 97 -4.51 -6.55 -2.22
N ALA A 98 -3.43 -6.01 -2.77
CA ALA A 98 -3.50 -4.89 -3.70
C ALA A 98 -4.29 -5.24 -4.98
N ALA A 99 -4.05 -6.41 -5.56
CA ALA A 99 -4.74 -6.85 -6.76
C ALA A 99 -6.24 -7.06 -6.55
N ARG A 100 -6.63 -7.75 -5.46
CA ARG A 100 -8.03 -7.97 -5.07
C ARG A 100 -8.77 -6.65 -4.85
N THR A 101 -8.12 -5.68 -4.20
CA THR A 101 -8.71 -4.37 -3.90
C THR A 101 -8.91 -3.53 -5.17
N ALA A 102 -7.95 -3.57 -6.10
CA ALA A 102 -7.99 -2.75 -7.30
C ALA A 102 -8.89 -3.32 -8.41
N LEU A 103 -8.99 -4.65 -8.55
CA LEU A 103 -9.67 -5.28 -9.68
C LEU A 103 -11.11 -4.76 -9.92
N PRO A 104 -11.98 -4.61 -8.91
CA PRO A 104 -13.37 -4.19 -9.13
C PRO A 104 -13.52 -2.76 -9.67
N VAL A 105 -12.54 -1.90 -9.43
CA VAL A 105 -12.62 -0.46 -9.77
C VAL A 105 -11.67 -0.03 -10.89
N ALA A 106 -10.68 -0.86 -11.20
CA ALA A 106 -9.68 -0.53 -12.20
C ALA A 106 -10.30 -0.43 -13.61
N PRO A 107 -9.72 0.41 -14.49
CA PRO A 107 -10.03 0.40 -15.92
C PRO A 107 -9.81 -0.98 -16.55
N ALA A 108 -10.56 -1.28 -17.62
CA ALA A 108 -10.65 -2.63 -18.19
C ALA A 108 -9.30 -3.23 -18.66
N ASP A 109 -8.39 -2.39 -19.19
CA ASP A 109 -7.04 -2.77 -19.58
C ASP A 109 -6.18 -3.19 -18.37
N ARG A 110 -6.35 -2.52 -17.23
CA ARG A 110 -5.69 -2.91 -15.97
C ARG A 110 -6.36 -4.09 -15.28
N GLN A 111 -7.68 -4.27 -15.42
CA GLN A 111 -8.38 -5.43 -14.85
C GLN A 111 -7.80 -6.76 -15.35
N GLN A 112 -7.41 -6.85 -16.63
CA GLN A 112 -6.77 -8.06 -17.17
C GLN A 112 -5.49 -8.42 -16.42
N THR A 113 -4.62 -7.43 -16.22
CA THR A 113 -3.36 -7.60 -15.47
C THR A 113 -3.63 -7.99 -14.03
N LEU A 114 -4.61 -7.35 -13.38
CA LEU A 114 -4.96 -7.62 -11.98
C LEU A 114 -5.60 -9.01 -11.79
N ALA A 115 -6.45 -9.46 -12.71
CA ALA A 115 -7.02 -10.80 -12.64
C ALA A 115 -5.96 -11.89 -12.83
N VAL A 116 -5.01 -11.69 -13.75
CA VAL A 116 -3.83 -12.57 -13.91
C VAL A 116 -2.97 -12.54 -12.65
N ALA A 117 -2.80 -11.36 -12.03
CA ALA A 117 -2.05 -11.22 -10.79
C ALA A 117 -2.68 -11.98 -9.62
N ILE A 118 -4.00 -11.94 -9.46
CA ILE A 118 -4.72 -12.68 -8.42
C ILE A 118 -4.45 -14.19 -8.58
N ILE A 119 -4.68 -14.73 -9.78
CA ILE A 119 -4.45 -16.16 -10.07
C ILE A 119 -2.98 -16.53 -9.88
N GLY A 120 -2.06 -15.68 -10.32
CA GLY A 120 -0.62 -15.91 -10.17
C GLY A 120 -0.15 -15.89 -8.71
N CYS A 121 -0.68 -14.98 -7.88
CA CYS A 121 -0.36 -14.93 -6.46
C CYS A 121 -0.93 -16.14 -5.72
N GLU A 122 -2.17 -16.55 -6.03
CA GLU A 122 -2.79 -17.73 -5.42
C GLU A 122 -2.01 -19.01 -5.76
N ARG A 123 -1.63 -19.21 -7.01
CA ARG A 123 -0.76 -20.34 -7.37
C ARG A 123 0.60 -20.29 -6.69
N MET A 124 1.14 -19.09 -6.48
CA MET A 124 2.39 -18.96 -5.73
C MET A 124 2.20 -19.33 -4.25
N LEU A 125 1.05 -18.97 -3.66
CA LEU A 125 0.69 -19.40 -2.32
C LEU A 125 0.42 -20.92 -2.27
N ASP A 126 -0.11 -21.55 -3.32
CA ASP A 126 -0.21 -23.02 -3.37
C ASP A 126 1.17 -23.68 -3.22
N VAL A 127 2.18 -23.14 -3.90
CA VAL A 127 3.56 -23.62 -3.80
C VAL A 127 4.19 -23.30 -2.44
N LEU A 128 3.96 -22.09 -1.91
CA LEU A 128 4.58 -21.66 -0.64
C LEU A 128 3.93 -22.35 0.57
N ASP A 129 2.60 -22.48 0.57
CA ASP A 129 1.80 -22.99 1.69
C ASP A 129 1.46 -24.48 1.54
N ASP A 130 1.99 -25.16 0.50
CA ASP A 130 1.72 -26.57 0.18
C ASP A 130 0.20 -26.86 0.05
N ARG A 131 -0.51 -25.96 -0.64
CA ARG A 131 -1.96 -26.08 -0.88
C ARG A 131 -2.23 -26.83 -2.17
N PRO A 132 -3.41 -27.44 -2.33
CA PRO A 132 -3.82 -28.03 -3.60
C PRO A 132 -3.72 -27.01 -4.75
N GLU A 133 -3.24 -27.46 -5.92
CA GLU A 133 -3.10 -26.58 -7.09
C GLU A 133 -4.45 -25.99 -7.51
N GLY A 134 -4.47 -24.66 -7.72
CA GLY A 134 -5.66 -23.93 -8.14
C GLY A 134 -6.57 -23.53 -6.98
N THR A 135 -6.06 -23.58 -5.74
CA THR A 135 -6.80 -23.05 -4.59
C THR A 135 -6.96 -21.53 -4.74
N LEU A 136 -8.17 -21.04 -4.49
CA LEU A 136 -8.46 -19.61 -4.38
C LEU A 136 -9.04 -19.35 -2.99
N GLU A 137 -8.49 -18.38 -2.27
CA GLU A 137 -9.12 -17.91 -1.03
C GLU A 137 -10.45 -17.20 -1.37
N PRO A 138 -11.43 -17.17 -0.44
CA PRO A 138 -12.75 -16.57 -0.68
C PRO A 138 -12.69 -15.13 -1.22
N GLU A 139 -11.77 -14.31 -0.73
CA GLU A 139 -11.58 -12.92 -1.15
C GLU A 139 -11.05 -12.80 -2.59
N SER A 140 -10.28 -13.80 -3.07
CA SER A 140 -9.90 -13.87 -4.49
C SER A 140 -11.10 -14.21 -5.37
N VAL A 141 -11.94 -15.14 -4.92
CA VAL A 141 -13.16 -15.52 -5.63
C VAL A 141 -14.08 -14.30 -5.75
N GLU A 142 -14.33 -13.62 -4.63
CA GLU A 142 -15.16 -12.42 -4.59
C GLU A 142 -14.64 -11.32 -5.53
N ALA A 143 -13.34 -11.02 -5.49
CA ALA A 143 -12.76 -10.01 -6.38
C ALA A 143 -12.88 -10.38 -7.87
N LEU A 144 -12.64 -11.65 -8.22
CA LEU A 144 -12.75 -12.14 -9.60
C LEU A 144 -14.21 -12.13 -10.11
N ASP A 145 -15.17 -12.39 -9.22
CA ASP A 145 -16.61 -12.38 -9.55
C ASP A 145 -17.14 -10.98 -9.87
N GLN A 146 -16.46 -9.92 -9.43
CA GLN A 146 -16.77 -8.53 -9.84
C GLN A 146 -16.38 -8.22 -11.30
N ALA A 147 -15.55 -9.06 -11.93
CA ALA A 147 -15.11 -8.90 -13.31
C ALA A 147 -15.12 -10.25 -14.07
N PRO A 148 -16.30 -10.90 -14.25
CA PRO A 148 -16.38 -12.31 -14.61
C PRO A 148 -15.79 -12.63 -16.00
N ARG A 149 -16.00 -11.75 -16.98
CA ARG A 149 -15.40 -11.91 -18.33
C ARG A 149 -13.88 -11.84 -18.28
N THR A 150 -13.34 -10.89 -17.50
CA THR A 150 -11.91 -10.72 -17.30
C THR A 150 -11.32 -11.90 -16.54
N ALA A 151 -12.02 -12.39 -15.51
CA ALA A 151 -11.62 -13.56 -14.74
C ALA A 151 -11.60 -14.84 -15.60
N GLU A 152 -12.61 -15.07 -16.43
CA GLU A 152 -12.63 -16.21 -17.36
C GLU A 152 -11.45 -16.16 -18.34
N TRP A 153 -11.20 -14.98 -18.92
CA TRP A 153 -10.05 -14.78 -19.80
C TRP A 153 -8.73 -15.03 -19.06
N ALA A 154 -8.56 -14.49 -17.85
CA ALA A 154 -7.34 -14.65 -17.06
C ALA A 154 -7.08 -16.11 -16.68
N ARG A 155 -8.12 -16.89 -16.34
CA ARG A 155 -7.99 -18.34 -16.10
C ARG A 155 -7.45 -19.08 -17.32
N LYS A 156 -7.96 -18.77 -18.52
CA LYS A 156 -7.47 -19.34 -19.79
C LYS A 156 -6.03 -18.91 -20.08
N PHE A 157 -5.71 -17.63 -19.87
CA PHE A 157 -4.37 -17.07 -20.06
C PHE A 157 -3.34 -17.75 -19.15
N CYS A 158 -3.69 -17.98 -17.90
CA CYS A 158 -2.81 -18.63 -16.92
C CYS A 158 -2.71 -20.15 -17.13
N ALA A 159 -3.57 -20.80 -17.91
CA ALA A 159 -3.55 -22.25 -18.11
C ALA A 159 -2.19 -22.70 -18.69
N GLY A 160 -1.57 -23.72 -18.06
CA GLY A 160 -0.27 -24.26 -18.49
C GLY A 160 0.97 -23.38 -18.18
N SER A 161 0.78 -22.18 -17.63
CA SER A 161 1.89 -21.31 -17.26
C SER A 161 2.61 -21.81 -16.00
N HIS A 162 3.92 -22.01 -16.09
CA HIS A 162 4.77 -22.40 -14.96
C HIS A 162 5.51 -21.19 -14.40
N MET A 163 5.46 -21.02 -13.07
CA MET A 163 6.01 -19.85 -12.39
C MET A 163 7.21 -20.26 -11.53
N ARG A 164 8.29 -19.46 -11.56
CA ARG A 164 9.45 -19.66 -10.68
C ARG A 164 9.35 -18.71 -9.50
N THR A 165 9.32 -19.23 -8.27
CA THR A 165 9.13 -18.46 -7.03
C THR A 165 10.03 -17.22 -6.93
N LYS A 166 11.36 -17.39 -7.08
CA LYS A 166 12.30 -16.26 -7.01
C LYS A 166 12.02 -15.15 -8.02
N ARG A 167 11.66 -15.51 -9.25
CA ARG A 167 11.37 -14.54 -10.32
C ARG A 167 10.04 -13.83 -10.05
N PHE A 168 9.05 -14.57 -9.58
CA PHE A 168 7.75 -14.01 -9.25
C PHE A 168 7.84 -12.98 -8.11
N VAL A 169 8.48 -13.35 -7.01
CA VAL A 169 8.66 -12.45 -5.85
C VAL A 169 9.48 -11.23 -6.23
N ARG A 170 10.55 -11.37 -7.01
CA ARG A 170 11.40 -10.23 -7.37
C ARG A 170 10.77 -9.30 -8.42
N ASP A 171 10.11 -9.85 -9.43
CA ASP A 171 9.71 -9.09 -10.64
C ASP A 171 8.20 -8.82 -10.69
N ALA A 172 7.38 -9.80 -10.31
CA ALA A 172 5.94 -9.74 -10.48
C ALA A 172 5.27 -8.98 -9.34
N THR A 173 5.58 -9.28 -8.07
CA THR A 173 4.88 -8.63 -6.93
C THR A 173 5.06 -7.10 -6.93
N PRO A 174 6.22 -6.50 -7.29
CA PRO A 174 6.32 -5.05 -7.40
C PRO A 174 5.45 -4.47 -8.53
N SER A 175 5.42 -5.16 -9.67
CA SER A 175 4.63 -4.77 -10.84
C SER A 175 3.12 -4.85 -10.57
N VAL A 176 2.69 -5.85 -9.79
CA VAL A 176 1.29 -6.03 -9.37
C VAL A 176 0.85 -4.87 -8.48
N VAL A 177 1.63 -4.55 -7.44
CA VAL A 177 1.31 -3.43 -6.54
C VAL A 177 1.26 -2.11 -7.31
N SER A 178 2.24 -1.85 -8.20
CA SER A 178 2.24 -0.65 -9.05
C SER A 178 0.97 -0.56 -9.91
N THR A 179 0.61 -1.67 -10.58
CA THR A 179 -0.61 -1.75 -11.40
C THR A 179 -1.87 -1.53 -10.57
N ALA A 180 -1.93 -2.08 -9.36
CA ALA A 180 -3.09 -1.96 -8.48
C ALA A 180 -3.31 -0.52 -8.01
N VAL A 181 -2.26 0.14 -7.49
CA VAL A 181 -2.36 1.52 -7.02
C VAL A 181 -2.69 2.46 -8.19
N GLN A 182 -2.06 2.27 -9.35
CA GLN A 182 -2.39 3.05 -10.54
C GLN A 182 -3.83 2.81 -11.00
N GLY A 183 -4.31 1.56 -11.01
CA GLY A 183 -5.67 1.22 -11.38
C GLY A 183 -6.73 1.83 -10.46
N ILE A 184 -6.45 1.94 -9.16
CA ILE A 184 -7.31 2.69 -8.23
C ILE A 184 -7.24 4.19 -8.53
N SER A 185 -6.05 4.75 -8.79
CA SER A 185 -5.88 6.19 -9.04
C SER A 185 -6.54 6.67 -10.34
N GLU A 186 -6.64 5.78 -11.34
CA GLU A 186 -7.24 6.04 -12.64
C GLU A 186 -8.71 5.57 -12.71
N ALA A 187 -9.25 5.05 -11.61
CA ALA A 187 -10.64 4.65 -11.53
C ALA A 187 -11.54 5.87 -11.73
N PHE A 188 -12.60 5.71 -12.53
CA PHE A 188 -13.63 6.74 -12.70
C PHE A 188 -14.58 6.72 -11.49
N ALA A 189 -14.06 7.06 -10.31
CA ALA A 189 -14.77 7.03 -9.04
C ALA A 189 -14.49 8.29 -8.21
N PRO A 190 -15.46 8.81 -7.43
CA PRO A 190 -15.28 10.02 -6.64
C PRO A 190 -14.47 9.80 -5.35
N ASP A 191 -14.19 8.55 -4.97
CA ASP A 191 -13.62 8.15 -3.68
C ASP A 191 -12.19 7.57 -3.80
N VAL A 192 -11.45 7.90 -4.86
CA VAL A 192 -10.08 7.40 -5.14
C VAL A 192 -9.15 7.54 -3.94
N ASP A 193 -9.04 8.72 -3.34
CA ASP A 193 -8.17 8.96 -2.18
C ASP A 193 -8.55 8.09 -0.97
N ALA A 194 -9.85 7.88 -0.76
CA ALA A 194 -10.33 7.03 0.31
C ALA A 194 -9.98 5.56 0.05
N ARG A 195 -10.11 5.08 -1.19
CA ARG A 195 -9.73 3.72 -1.61
C ARG A 195 -8.23 3.48 -1.45
N LEU A 196 -7.39 4.43 -1.87
CA LEU A 196 -5.93 4.35 -1.71
C LEU A 196 -5.53 4.27 -0.24
N ARG A 197 -6.13 5.12 0.60
CA ARG A 197 -5.90 5.08 2.05
C ARG A 197 -6.37 3.76 2.67
N THR A 198 -7.55 3.27 2.29
CA THR A 198 -8.09 2.00 2.78
C THR A 198 -7.20 0.83 2.39
N LEU A 199 -6.78 0.75 1.12
CA LEU A 199 -5.80 -0.25 0.66
C LEU A 199 -4.55 -0.25 1.54
N LEU A 200 -3.95 0.92 1.78
CA LEU A 200 -2.75 1.02 2.61
C LEU A 200 -3.03 0.58 4.05
N ALA A 201 -4.09 1.11 4.68
CA ALA A 201 -4.42 0.82 6.07
C ALA A 201 -4.69 -0.67 6.31
N GLU A 202 -5.47 -1.31 5.44
CA GLU A 202 -5.81 -2.74 5.57
C GLU A 202 -4.61 -3.63 5.27
N THR A 203 -3.77 -3.27 4.29
CA THR A 203 -2.52 -4.00 4.03
C THR A 203 -1.59 -3.91 5.25
N ILE A 204 -1.49 -2.75 5.88
CA ILE A 204 -0.69 -2.60 7.11
C ILE A 204 -1.26 -3.48 8.22
N ALA A 205 -2.57 -3.46 8.44
CA ALA A 205 -3.22 -4.27 9.46
C ALA A 205 -2.94 -5.78 9.27
N GLU A 206 -3.03 -6.29 8.05
CA GLU A 206 -2.69 -7.69 7.75
C GLU A 206 -1.22 -8.00 8.03
N VAL A 207 -0.30 -7.15 7.57
CA VAL A 207 1.14 -7.34 7.81
C VAL A 207 1.46 -7.30 9.30
N ARG A 208 0.78 -6.46 10.08
CA ARG A 208 0.91 -6.43 11.55
C ARG A 208 0.49 -7.75 12.18
N VAL A 209 -0.61 -8.34 11.73
CA VAL A 209 -1.05 -9.67 12.18
C VAL A 209 0.01 -10.73 11.86
N TRP A 210 0.57 -10.73 10.65
CA TRP A 210 1.64 -11.68 10.28
C TRP A 210 2.93 -11.48 11.09
N ALA A 211 3.20 -10.24 11.52
CA ALA A 211 4.32 -9.89 12.39
C ALA A 211 4.06 -10.19 13.87
N GLY A 212 2.87 -10.69 14.24
CA GLY A 212 2.46 -10.90 15.63
C GLY A 212 2.33 -9.59 16.43
N ARG A 213 2.00 -8.48 15.77
CA ARG A 213 1.78 -7.16 16.38
C ARG A 213 0.29 -6.93 16.66
N THR A 214 0.01 -6.26 17.75
CA THR A 214 -1.33 -5.82 18.17
C THR A 214 -1.48 -4.31 18.02
N ASP A 215 -2.69 -3.76 18.07
CA ASP A 215 -2.90 -2.30 17.95
C ASP A 215 -2.22 -1.50 19.06
N GLU A 216 -2.08 -2.09 20.26
CA GLU A 216 -1.38 -1.50 21.40
C GLU A 216 0.12 -1.26 21.13
N ASP A 217 0.71 -2.00 20.19
CA ASP A 217 2.12 -1.85 19.81
C ASP A 217 2.38 -0.61 18.93
N THR A 218 1.34 0.11 18.48
CA THR A 218 1.50 1.31 17.65
C THR A 218 1.63 2.55 18.50
N ALA A 219 2.84 3.11 18.58
CA ALA A 219 3.02 4.44 19.15
C ALA A 219 2.22 5.49 18.33
N PRO A 220 1.49 6.41 18.97
CA PRO A 220 0.79 7.45 18.25
C PRO A 220 1.78 8.38 17.54
N LEU A 221 1.34 8.99 16.43
CA LEU A 221 2.12 10.05 15.80
C LEU A 221 2.11 11.30 16.70
N VAL A 222 3.19 11.51 17.46
CA VAL A 222 3.33 12.67 18.34
C VAL A 222 3.88 13.86 17.56
N ARG A 223 3.18 15.00 17.62
CA ARG A 223 3.55 16.23 16.90
C ARG A 223 4.98 16.68 17.21
N ASP A 224 5.35 16.68 18.48
CA ASP A 224 6.67 17.13 18.95
C ASP A 224 7.83 16.31 18.39
N ALA A 225 7.55 15.07 17.95
CA ALA A 225 8.57 14.22 17.35
C ALA A 225 8.99 14.73 15.94
N TRP A 226 8.11 15.37 15.18
CA TRP A 226 8.36 15.73 13.78
C TRP A 226 8.25 17.21 13.45
N ASP A 227 7.38 17.97 14.12
CA ASP A 227 7.08 19.39 13.83
C ASP A 227 8.32 20.31 13.86
N PRO A 228 9.30 20.11 14.78
CA PRO A 228 10.53 20.92 14.79
C PRO A 228 11.44 20.67 13.57
N VAL A 229 11.32 19.50 12.93
CA VAL A 229 12.29 18.98 11.96
C VAL A 229 11.75 19.00 10.54
N VAL A 230 10.51 18.55 10.34
CA VAL A 230 9.89 18.37 9.03
C VAL A 230 9.16 19.64 8.63
N LYS A 231 9.53 20.20 7.48
CA LYS A 231 8.82 21.35 6.90
C LYS A 231 7.78 20.89 5.90
N ALA A 232 6.65 21.58 5.87
CA ALA A 232 5.63 21.36 4.85
C ALA A 232 6.19 21.60 3.44
N VAL A 233 5.77 20.77 2.49
CA VAL A 233 5.98 21.06 1.07
C VAL A 233 5.00 22.17 0.67
N PRO A 234 5.46 23.24 0.01
CA PRO A 234 4.56 24.25 -0.55
C PRO A 234 3.55 23.57 -1.49
N ALA A 235 2.26 23.92 -1.38
CA ALA A 235 1.28 23.50 -2.37
C ALA A 235 1.67 24.09 -3.74
N HIS A 236 1.65 23.25 -4.78
CA HIS A 236 1.90 23.65 -6.16
C HIS A 236 0.59 23.86 -6.91
#